data_AF-A0A920KH82-F1
#
_entry.id   AF-A0A920KH82-F1
#
_cell.length_a   1.000
_cell.length_b   1.000
_cell.length_c   1.000
_cell.angle_alpha   90.00
_cell.angle_beta   90.00
_cell.angle_gamma   90.00
#
_symmetry.space_group_name_H-M   'P 1'
#
loop_
_entity.id
_entity.type
_entity.pdbx_description
1 polymer ?
#
loop_
_entity_poly.entity_id
_entity_poly.type
_entity_poly.pdbx_seq_one_letter_code
_entity_poly.pdbx_strand_id
1 'polypeptide(L)'
;MASSDTGEGTVSADNLSFTTTNWNADQTVTITGIADNLSDGDQSYAIRLLADNTTSDLGYKYVDPADVTLKNLDTELGGYYVSSVSGDTDESGKTASFTVRLRSEPTDNITIYVASSDTGEGTVSPDNLSFTTTTWAKDGDDHRHRGQSFRRRPVLRDPSVGDDVGLRL
;
A
#
# COMPACT_ATOMS: atom_id res chain seq x y z
N MET A 1 -3.30 -0.45 26.62
CA MET A 1 -4.21 -0.04 25.53
C MET A 1 -3.57 -0.44 24.21
N ALA A 2 -4.34 -1.02 23.29
CA ALA A 2 -3.81 -1.46 22.00
C ALA A 2 -4.92 -1.48 20.94
N SER A 3 -4.56 -1.27 19.68
CA SER A 3 -5.48 -1.53 18.58
C SER A 3 -5.73 -3.04 18.43
N SER A 4 -6.97 -3.42 18.13
CA SER A 4 -7.30 -4.78 17.71
C SER A 4 -6.78 -5.09 16.31
N ASP A 5 -6.57 -4.06 15.50
CA ASP A 5 -6.03 -4.16 14.15
C ASP A 5 -5.08 -2.98 13.85
N THR A 6 -3.78 -3.29 13.80
CA THR A 6 -2.75 -2.28 13.50
C THR A 6 -2.54 -2.09 11.99
N GLY A 7 -3.21 -2.89 11.16
CA GLY A 7 -3.40 -2.64 9.73
C GLY A 7 -4.36 -1.48 9.47
N GLU A 8 -5.32 -1.27 10.37
CA GLU A 8 -6.37 -0.23 10.22
C GLU A 8 -6.15 1.02 11.04
N GLY A 9 -5.54 0.88 12.23
CA GLY A 9 -5.37 2.02 13.11
C GLY A 9 -4.34 1.80 14.20
N THR A 10 -3.69 2.90 14.58
CA THR A 10 -2.69 2.94 15.64
C THR A 10 -3.05 4.01 16.67
N VAL A 11 -2.64 3.78 17.91
CA VAL A 11 -2.93 4.65 19.05
C VAL A 11 -1.68 5.39 19.49
N SER A 12 -1.78 6.67 19.85
CA SER A 12 -0.64 7.51 20.19
C SER A 12 0.03 7.18 21.53
N ALA A 13 -0.62 6.38 22.37
CA ALA A 13 -0.15 6.04 23.70
C ALA A 13 -0.57 4.61 24.08
N ASP A 14 0.26 3.92 24.86
CA ASP A 14 -0.04 2.56 25.32
C ASP A 14 -0.87 2.53 26.61
N ASN A 15 -0.93 3.65 27.35
CA ASN A 15 -1.73 3.78 28.57
C ASN A 15 -2.12 5.25 28.85
N LEU A 16 -3.09 5.42 29.74
CA LEU A 16 -3.45 6.69 30.36
C LEU A 16 -3.23 6.56 31.88
N SER A 17 -2.77 7.63 32.53
CA SER A 17 -2.52 7.64 33.98
C SER A 17 -3.37 8.69 34.67
N PHE A 18 -4.24 8.22 35.56
CA PHE A 18 -5.06 9.07 36.42
C PHE A 18 -4.51 9.02 37.85
N THR A 19 -4.51 10.17 38.51
CA THR A 19 -3.96 10.45 39.83
C THR A 19 -4.99 11.23 40.64
N THR A 20 -4.75 11.38 41.94
CA THR A 20 -5.66 12.13 42.84
C THR A 20 -5.82 13.60 42.46
N THR A 21 -4.99 14.15 41.58
CA THR A 21 -5.06 15.56 41.15
C THR A 21 -5.59 15.76 39.73
N ASN A 22 -5.71 14.70 38.92
CA ASN A 22 -6.22 14.80 37.54
C ASN A 22 -7.32 13.76 37.23
N TRP A 23 -7.85 13.05 38.23
CA TRP A 23 -8.86 12.00 38.06
C TRP A 23 -10.12 12.46 37.31
N ASN A 24 -10.45 13.75 37.41
CA ASN A 24 -11.62 14.37 36.79
C ASN A 24 -11.29 15.16 35.53
N ALA A 25 -10.04 15.12 35.06
CA ALA A 25 -9.64 15.76 33.82
C ALA A 25 -9.74 14.77 32.66
N ASP A 26 -10.38 15.20 31.58
CA ASP A 26 -10.38 14.43 30.34
C ASP A 26 -8.95 14.26 29.83
N GLN A 27 -8.59 13.03 29.46
CA GLN A 27 -7.34 12.73 28.78
C GLN A 27 -7.63 12.33 27.34
N THR A 28 -6.97 13.01 26.40
CA THR A 28 -7.15 12.75 24.97
C THR A 28 -6.15 11.72 24.49
N VAL A 29 -6.66 10.74 23.73
CA VAL A 29 -5.86 9.78 22.98
C VAL A 29 -6.07 10.07 21.50
N THR A 30 -4.98 10.19 20.74
CA THR A 30 -5.07 10.35 19.29
C THR A 30 -4.97 8.98 18.63
N ILE A 31 -5.91 8.70 17.72
CA ILE A 31 -5.92 7.49 16.91
C ILE A 31 -5.61 7.90 15.47
N THR A 32 -4.69 7.20 14.83
CA THR A 32 -4.27 7.45 13.45
C THR A 32 -4.67 6.26 12.59
N GLY A 33 -5.51 6.49 11.59
CA GLY A 33 -5.83 5.48 10.56
C GLY A 33 -4.61 5.14 9.72
N ILE A 34 -4.56 3.91 9.22
CA ILE A 34 -3.47 3.43 8.38
C ILE A 34 -4.01 3.26 6.97
N ALA A 35 -3.39 3.93 6.01
CA ALA A 35 -3.74 3.77 4.61
C ALA A 35 -3.11 2.49 4.04
N ASP A 36 -3.86 1.81 3.20
CA ASP A 36 -3.34 0.81 2.29
C ASP A 36 -3.83 1.08 0.86
N ASN A 37 -3.60 0.16 -0.06
CA ASN A 37 -4.01 0.32 -1.45
C ASN A 37 -5.08 -0.70 -1.87
N LEU A 38 -5.75 -1.33 -0.91
CA LEU A 38 -6.83 -2.28 -1.12
C LEU A 38 -8.15 -1.52 -1.15
N SER A 39 -9.01 -1.82 -2.14
CA SER A 39 -10.40 -1.38 -2.11
C SER A 39 -11.20 -2.50 -1.47
N ASP A 40 -11.17 -2.57 -0.14
CA ASP A 40 -11.78 -3.64 0.66
C ASP A 40 -12.97 -3.19 1.52
N GLY A 41 -13.37 -1.92 1.38
CA GLY A 41 -14.47 -1.29 2.13
C GLY A 41 -14.07 -0.84 3.52
N ASP A 42 -14.97 -0.11 4.21
CA ASP A 42 -14.64 0.40 5.54
C ASP A 42 -14.34 -0.73 6.55
N GLN A 43 -13.12 -0.75 7.09
CA GLN A 43 -12.72 -1.74 8.07
C GLN A 43 -13.02 -1.26 9.50
N SER A 44 -13.77 -2.08 10.24
CA SER A 44 -14.09 -1.80 11.65
C SER A 44 -13.06 -2.41 12.58
N TYR A 45 -12.61 -1.63 13.56
CA TYR A 45 -11.67 -2.09 14.58
C TYR A 45 -11.98 -1.44 15.94
N ALA A 46 -11.25 -1.86 16.98
CA ALA A 46 -11.39 -1.32 18.32
C ALA A 46 -10.03 -0.93 18.91
N ILE A 47 -10.03 0.12 19.73
CA ILE A 47 -8.98 0.36 20.70
C ILE A 47 -9.38 -0.33 22.00
N ARG A 48 -8.59 -1.35 22.36
CA ARG A 48 -8.80 -2.15 23.57
C ARG A 48 -8.25 -1.44 24.78
N LEU A 49 -9.13 -1.12 25.71
CA LEU A 49 -8.79 -0.66 27.05
C LEU A 49 -8.76 -1.88 27.95
N LEU A 50 -7.79 -1.96 28.87
CA LEU A 50 -7.62 -3.12 29.73
C LEU A 50 -7.66 -2.67 31.18
N ALA A 51 -8.22 -3.50 32.04
CA ALA A 51 -8.22 -3.28 33.48
C ALA A 51 -6.81 -3.00 34.04
N ASP A 52 -6.71 -2.07 34.98
CA ASP A 52 -5.51 -1.89 35.81
C ASP A 52 -5.51 -2.95 36.92
N ASN A 53 -4.64 -3.94 36.77
CA ASN A 53 -4.50 -5.03 37.73
C ASN A 53 -3.43 -4.74 38.79
N THR A 54 -2.75 -3.60 38.69
CA THR A 54 -1.62 -3.20 39.54
C THR A 54 -2.02 -2.16 40.59
N THR A 55 -3.10 -1.39 40.36
CA THR A 55 -3.61 -0.44 41.34
C THR A 55 -3.98 -1.08 42.68
N SER A 56 -3.82 -0.32 43.75
CA SER A 56 -4.29 -0.66 45.10
C SER A 56 -5.72 -0.18 45.37
N ASP A 57 -6.28 0.65 44.50
CA ASP A 57 -7.67 1.12 44.62
C ASP A 57 -8.63 0.01 44.21
N LEU A 58 -9.25 -0.64 45.20
CA LEU A 58 -10.14 -1.78 45.00
C LEU A 58 -11.42 -1.43 44.20
N GLY A 59 -11.78 -0.15 44.10
CA GLY A 59 -12.92 0.29 43.30
C GLY A 59 -12.66 0.23 41.79
N TYR A 60 -11.39 0.28 41.37
CA TYR A 60 -10.97 0.25 39.97
C TYR A 60 -10.13 -0.98 39.61
N LYS A 61 -9.61 -1.69 40.61
CA LYS A 61 -8.83 -2.90 40.38
C LYS A 61 -9.66 -3.96 39.67
N TYR A 62 -9.13 -4.52 38.58
CA TYR A 62 -9.81 -5.50 37.72
C TYR A 62 -11.09 -5.00 37.04
N VAL A 63 -11.38 -3.70 37.10
CA VAL A 63 -12.50 -3.12 36.37
C VAL A 63 -12.07 -2.87 34.93
N ASP A 64 -12.71 -3.56 33.99
CA ASP A 64 -12.41 -3.46 32.57
C ASP A 64 -13.21 -2.33 31.92
N PRO A 65 -12.56 -1.27 31.40
CA PRO A 65 -13.27 -0.20 30.70
C PRO A 65 -13.86 -0.70 29.39
N ALA A 66 -14.91 -0.03 28.90
CA ALA A 66 -15.45 -0.34 27.58
C ALA A 66 -14.46 0.05 26.48
N ASP A 67 -14.30 -0.83 25.49
CA ASP A 67 -13.48 -0.59 24.30
C ASP A 67 -14.09 0.50 23.41
N VAL A 68 -13.24 1.20 22.65
CA VAL A 68 -13.66 2.22 21.68
C VAL A 68 -13.66 1.61 20.29
N THR A 69 -14.84 1.48 19.69
CA THR A 69 -15.00 0.97 18.31
C THR A 69 -15.05 2.10 17.29
N LEU A 70 -14.36 1.93 16.17
CA LEU A 70 -14.32 2.89 15.07
C LEU A 70 -14.05 2.20 13.73
N LYS A 71 -14.02 2.99 12.66
CA LYS A 71 -13.72 2.51 11.31
C LYS A 71 -12.54 3.26 10.71
N ASN A 72 -11.70 2.55 9.98
CA ASN A 72 -10.86 3.12 8.95
C ASN A 72 -11.71 3.15 7.66
N LEU A 73 -11.88 4.33 7.06
CA LEU A 73 -12.74 4.48 5.89
C LEU A 73 -11.95 4.14 4.63
N ASP A 74 -12.54 3.31 3.76
CA ASP A 74 -11.91 2.96 2.48
C ASP A 74 -12.00 4.16 1.52
N THR A 75 -10.82 4.64 1.11
CA THR A 75 -10.71 5.74 0.16
C THR A 75 -10.26 5.27 -1.22
N GLU A 76 -9.99 3.98 -1.36
CA GLU A 76 -9.50 3.33 -2.54
C GLU A 76 -10.69 2.87 -3.38
N LEU A 77 -10.63 3.11 -4.69
CA LEU A 77 -11.65 2.65 -5.62
C LEU A 77 -11.04 1.68 -6.61
N GLY A 78 -11.61 0.47 -6.66
CA GLY A 78 -11.33 -0.49 -7.72
C GLY A 78 -11.56 0.13 -9.11
N GLY A 79 -10.66 -0.14 -10.05
CA GLY A 79 -10.80 0.30 -11.43
C GLY A 79 -9.50 0.26 -12.22
N TYR A 80 -9.51 0.93 -13.37
CA TYR A 80 -8.44 0.87 -14.37
C TYR A 80 -8.03 2.27 -14.82
N TYR A 81 -6.75 2.43 -15.15
CA TYR A 81 -6.26 3.52 -15.98
C TYR A 81 -5.90 2.94 -17.34
N VAL A 82 -6.42 3.55 -18.40
CA VAL A 82 -6.06 3.25 -19.80
C VAL A 82 -5.47 4.51 -20.39
N SER A 83 -4.27 4.42 -20.98
CA SER A 83 -3.67 5.59 -21.63
C SER A 83 -4.40 5.93 -22.94
N SER A 84 -4.17 7.13 -23.45
CA SER A 84 -4.44 7.41 -24.86
C SER A 84 -3.62 6.46 -25.74
N VAL A 85 -4.16 6.14 -26.91
CA VAL A 85 -3.40 5.43 -27.95
C VAL A 85 -2.30 6.34 -28.51
N SER A 86 -1.15 5.75 -28.87
CA SER A 86 0.01 6.48 -29.39
C SER A 86 -0.20 7.11 -30.77
N GLY A 87 -1.28 6.77 -31.47
CA GLY A 87 -1.67 7.29 -32.78
C GLY A 87 -2.45 6.27 -33.59
N ASP A 88 -2.66 6.56 -34.87
CA ASP A 88 -3.35 5.67 -35.81
C ASP A 88 -2.40 4.64 -36.44
N THR A 89 -2.93 3.47 -36.77
CA THR A 89 -2.31 2.45 -37.65
C THR A 89 -2.45 2.85 -39.12
N ASP A 90 -1.75 2.15 -40.02
CA ASP A 90 -1.93 2.32 -41.47
C ASP A 90 -1.64 1.04 -42.26
N GLU A 91 -1.98 1.06 -43.55
CA GLU A 91 -1.80 -0.07 -44.48
C GLU A 91 -0.33 -0.44 -44.75
N SER A 92 0.63 0.37 -44.28
CA SER A 92 2.06 0.04 -44.35
C SER A 92 2.54 -0.86 -43.21
N GLY A 93 1.63 -1.19 -42.27
CA GLY A 93 1.92 -2.01 -41.09
C GLY A 93 2.37 -1.19 -39.88
N LYS A 94 2.12 0.12 -39.86
CA LYS A 94 2.38 0.96 -38.69
C LYS A 94 1.55 0.50 -37.50
N THR A 95 2.20 0.39 -36.33
CA THR A 95 1.55 -0.01 -35.09
C THR A 95 1.25 1.19 -34.19
N ALA A 96 0.32 1.00 -33.27
CA ALA A 96 0.03 1.90 -32.18
C ALA A 96 -0.10 1.13 -30.87
N SER A 97 0.14 1.80 -29.75
CA SER A 97 0.07 1.20 -28.42
C SER A 97 -0.70 2.07 -27.45
N PHE A 98 -1.25 1.43 -26.42
CA PHE A 98 -1.77 2.04 -25.20
C PHE A 98 -1.36 1.17 -24.02
N THR A 99 -1.42 1.71 -22.80
CA THR A 99 -1.14 0.97 -21.57
C THR A 99 -2.38 0.84 -20.71
N VAL A 100 -2.42 -0.21 -19.88
CA VAL A 100 -3.48 -0.43 -18.89
C VAL A 100 -2.83 -0.76 -17.55
N ARG A 101 -3.32 -0.15 -16.46
CA ARG A 101 -2.95 -0.51 -15.08
C ARG A 101 -4.15 -0.46 -14.15
N LEU A 102 -4.07 -1.15 -13.00
CA LEU A 102 -5.09 -1.11 -11.96
C LEU A 102 -4.99 0.17 -11.11
N ARG A 103 -6.13 0.60 -10.55
CA ARG A 103 -6.22 1.75 -9.62
C ARG A 103 -5.90 1.38 -8.18
N SER A 104 -6.23 0.16 -7.76
CA SER A 104 -6.01 -0.40 -6.42
C SER A 104 -5.36 -1.78 -6.54
N GLU A 105 -4.80 -2.27 -5.44
CA GLU A 105 -4.28 -3.62 -5.31
C GLU A 105 -5.42 -4.64 -5.49
N PRO A 106 -5.26 -5.65 -6.37
CA PRO A 106 -6.27 -6.68 -6.52
C PRO A 106 -6.08 -7.78 -5.47
N THR A 107 -7.18 -8.26 -4.89
CA THR A 107 -7.18 -9.38 -3.94
C THR A 107 -7.19 -10.75 -4.63
N ASP A 108 -7.44 -10.78 -5.94
CA ASP A 108 -7.38 -11.97 -6.80
C ASP A 108 -6.82 -11.60 -8.18
N ASN A 109 -6.39 -12.58 -8.96
CA ASN A 109 -5.83 -12.31 -10.28
C ASN A 109 -6.89 -11.72 -11.23
N ILE A 110 -6.55 -10.63 -11.89
CA ILE A 110 -7.42 -9.97 -12.88
C ILE A 110 -6.92 -10.27 -14.28
N THR A 111 -7.81 -10.73 -15.16
CA THR A 111 -7.54 -10.88 -16.59
C THR A 111 -8.41 -9.92 -17.38
N ILE A 112 -7.79 -9.08 -18.21
CA ILE A 112 -8.46 -8.17 -19.14
C ILE A 112 -8.29 -8.74 -20.54
N TYR A 113 -9.39 -9.05 -21.22
CA TYR A 113 -9.36 -9.47 -22.62
C TYR A 113 -9.39 -8.26 -23.54
N VAL A 114 -8.57 -8.30 -24.59
CA VAL A 114 -8.44 -7.24 -25.59
C VAL A 114 -8.82 -7.83 -26.94
N ALA A 115 -9.71 -7.14 -27.65
CA ALA A 115 -10.14 -7.54 -28.99
C ALA A 115 -10.23 -6.32 -29.89
N SER A 116 -9.95 -6.52 -31.18
CA SER A 116 -10.30 -5.55 -32.21
C SER A 116 -11.75 -5.77 -32.63
N SER A 117 -12.49 -4.68 -32.84
CA SER A 117 -13.82 -4.75 -33.46
C SER A 117 -13.76 -5.09 -34.95
N ASP A 118 -12.62 -4.87 -35.60
CA ASP A 118 -12.38 -5.19 -37.00
C ASP A 118 -10.93 -5.67 -37.19
N THR A 119 -10.76 -6.99 -37.34
CA THR A 119 -9.44 -7.59 -37.54
C THR A 119 -8.89 -7.42 -38.96
N GLY A 120 -9.71 -6.95 -39.90
CA GLY A 120 -9.24 -6.54 -41.23
C GLY A 120 -8.48 -5.22 -41.18
N GLU A 121 -8.86 -4.33 -40.26
CA GLU A 121 -8.26 -3.00 -40.07
C GLU A 121 -7.16 -2.97 -38.99
N GLY A 122 -7.21 -3.89 -38.02
CA GLY A 122 -6.16 -3.99 -37.01
C GLY A 122 -6.30 -5.18 -36.06
N THR A 123 -5.17 -5.73 -35.64
CA THR A 123 -5.10 -6.82 -34.65
C THR A 123 -4.40 -6.35 -33.38
N VAL A 124 -4.71 -6.99 -32.25
CA VAL A 124 -4.09 -6.70 -30.96
C VAL A 124 -3.12 -7.82 -30.56
N SER A 125 -2.04 -7.45 -29.87
CA SER A 125 -1.12 -8.41 -29.25
C SER A 125 -0.46 -7.75 -28.03
N PRO A 126 -0.57 -8.34 -26.83
CA PRO A 126 -1.33 -9.56 -26.52
C PRO A 126 -2.86 -9.35 -26.61
N ASP A 127 -3.62 -10.44 -26.68
CA ASP A 127 -5.10 -10.44 -26.63
C ASP A 127 -5.64 -10.46 -25.19
N ASN A 128 -4.75 -10.49 -24.20
CA ASN A 128 -5.10 -10.36 -22.80
C ASN A 128 -3.96 -9.76 -21.97
N LEU A 129 -4.34 -9.13 -20.85
CA LEU A 129 -3.45 -8.63 -19.81
C LEU A 129 -3.80 -9.31 -18.49
N SER A 130 -2.81 -9.87 -17.82
CA SER A 130 -2.97 -10.54 -16.53
C SER A 130 -2.24 -9.76 -15.44
N PHE A 131 -2.98 -9.39 -14.40
CA PHE A 131 -2.46 -8.73 -13.20
C PHE A 131 -2.59 -9.71 -12.04
N THR A 132 -1.46 -10.11 -11.46
CA THR A 132 -1.47 -10.94 -10.25
C THR A 132 -1.38 -10.08 -9.00
N THR A 133 -1.76 -10.65 -7.86
CA THR A 133 -1.58 -10.03 -6.54
C THR A 133 -0.12 -9.62 -6.24
N THR A 134 0.85 -10.15 -6.99
CA THR A 134 2.28 -9.84 -6.80
C THR A 134 2.91 -9.00 -7.92
N THR A 135 2.21 -8.78 -9.04
CA THR A 135 2.78 -8.12 -10.23
C THR A 135 1.91 -7.00 -10.79
N TRP A 136 0.85 -6.59 -10.08
CA TRP A 136 -0.09 -5.58 -10.54
C TRP A 136 0.49 -4.16 -10.68
N ALA A 137 1.50 -3.81 -9.90
CA ALA A 137 2.12 -2.48 -9.85
C ALA A 137 3.30 -2.31 -10.83
N LYS A 138 3.17 -2.72 -12.09
CA LYS A 138 4.29 -2.77 -13.06
C LYS A 138 4.89 -1.41 -13.47
N ASP A 139 4.32 -0.29 -13.04
CA ASP A 139 4.89 1.06 -13.24
C ASP A 139 5.21 1.72 -11.90
N GLY A 140 6.45 1.53 -11.42
CA GLY A 140 7.26 2.53 -10.69
C GLY A 140 6.81 3.13 -9.34
N ASP A 141 5.54 3.14 -8.97
CA ASP A 141 5.06 3.67 -7.68
C ASP A 141 5.07 2.56 -6.63
N ASP A 142 6.28 2.23 -6.17
CA ASP A 142 6.48 1.41 -4.99
C ASP A 142 6.16 2.20 -3.71
N HIS A 143 4.88 2.24 -3.35
CA HIS A 143 4.42 2.70 -2.02
C HIS A 143 4.35 1.55 -1.01
N ARG A 144 5.20 0.53 -1.12
CA ARG A 144 5.36 -0.48 -0.06
C ARG A 144 6.00 0.14 1.18
N HIS A 145 5.18 0.67 2.08
CA HIS A 145 5.58 0.78 3.47
C HIS A 145 5.45 -0.59 4.14
N ARG A 146 6.54 -1.36 4.25
CA ARG A 146 7.01 -1.97 5.52
C ARG A 146 8.51 -2.29 5.40
N GLY A 147 9.24 -1.87 6.44
CA GLY A 147 10.68 -1.71 6.42
C GLY A 147 11.48 -3.00 6.26
N GLN A 148 12.45 -2.96 5.35
CA GLN A 148 13.72 -3.64 5.52
C GLN A 148 14.85 -2.66 5.18
N SER A 149 15.75 -2.48 6.14
CA SER A 149 16.94 -1.65 6.04
C SER A 149 17.85 -2.15 4.90
N PHE A 150 17.75 -1.55 3.71
CA PHE A 150 18.78 -1.69 2.71
C PHE A 150 20.01 -0.87 3.14
N ARG A 151 20.96 -1.52 3.81
CA ARG A 151 22.32 -0.99 3.85
C ARG A 151 22.81 -0.90 2.41
N ARG A 152 23.03 0.32 1.93
CA ARG A 152 23.72 0.56 0.65
C ARG A 152 25.04 -0.20 0.67
N ARG A 153 25.19 -1.19 -0.21
CA ARG A 153 26.48 -1.83 -0.47
C ARG A 153 27.43 -0.74 -1.01
N PRO A 154 28.64 -0.57 -0.45
CA PRO A 154 29.63 0.29 -1.08
C PRO A 154 29.99 -0.29 -2.44
N VAL A 155 29.92 0.53 -3.48
CA VAL A 155 30.46 0.20 -4.80
C VAL A 155 31.98 0.15 -4.65
N LEU A 156 32.55 -1.06 -4.65
CA LEU A 156 33.98 -1.24 -4.87
C LEU A 156 34.27 -0.82 -6.31
N ARG A 157 35.06 0.25 -6.49
CA ARG A 157 35.69 0.56 -7.78
C ARG A 157 36.74 -0.52 -8.03
N ASP A 158 36.57 -1.27 -9.11
CA ASP A 158 37.58 -2.19 -9.63
C ASP A 158 38.64 -1.40 -10.42
N PRO A 159 39.93 -1.42 -10.04
CA PRO A 159 40.99 -0.76 -10.77
C PRO A 159 41.75 -1.80 -11.61
N SER A 160 41.20 -2.19 -12.76
CA SER A 160 42.02 -2.76 -13.83
C SER A 160 41.35 -2.63 -15.20
N VAL A 161 41.57 -1.49 -15.86
CA VAL A 161 41.62 -1.46 -17.31
C VAL A 161 42.92 -0.77 -17.67
N GLY A 162 43.83 -1.56 -18.24
CA GLY A 162 45.17 -1.16 -18.61
C GLY A 162 45.17 -0.14 -19.74
N ASP A 163 46.10 0.79 -19.64
CA ASP A 163 46.49 1.68 -20.73
C ASP A 163 47.12 0.84 -21.84
N ASP A 164 46.41 0.65 -22.95
CA ASP A 164 47.01 0.23 -24.22
C ASP A 164 47.37 1.48 -25.03
N VAL A 165 48.62 1.89 -24.88
CA VAL A 165 49.25 2.96 -25.66
C VAL A 165 50.04 2.29 -26.78
N GLY A 166 49.56 2.39 -28.03
CA GLY A 166 50.22 1.73 -29.16
C GLY A 166 49.86 2.32 -30.52
N LEU A 167 50.58 3.38 -30.91
CA LEU A 167 50.65 4.00 -32.24
C LEU A 167 50.55 3.02 -33.42
N ARG A 168 49.96 3.47 -34.54
CA ARG A 168 50.64 3.56 -35.85
C ARG A 168 50.08 4.68 -36.75
N LEU A 169 50.98 5.55 -37.22
CA LEU A 169 51.01 5.95 -38.64
C LEU A 169 51.67 4.81 -39.43
#